data_AF-A0A4S2PR87-F1
#
_entry.id   AF-A0A4S2PR87-F1
#
_cell.length_a   1.000
_cell.length_b   1.000
_cell.length_c   1.000
_cell.angle_alpha   90.00
_cell.angle_beta   90.00
_cell.angle_gamma   90.00
#
_symmetry.space_group_name_H-M   'P 1'
#
loop_
_entity.id
_entity.type
_entity.pdbx_description
1 polymer ?
#
loop_
_entity_poly.entity_id
_entity_poly.type
_entity_poly.pdbx_seq_one_letter_code
_entity_poly.pdbx_strand_id
1 'polypeptide(L)'
;MQNELTKKEQRLMRRWFRKTGENTIELKEKRWAAVKIVLVIFAIVSIYYNFIDPRYTNMTKTHIYAAFLPEVWSEREYSKVASISNPNVTRWGEPKEVYILEADETRKEERWWGYITVGKYILFLIYCL
;
A
#
# COMPACT_ATOMS: atom_id res chain seq x y z
N MET A 1 7.98 -53.16 7.26
CA MET A 1 6.72 -52.50 6.86
C MET A 1 7.07 -51.38 5.92
N GLN A 2 6.83 -51.57 4.62
CA GLN A 2 7.12 -50.57 3.60
C GLN A 2 5.98 -49.55 3.66
N ASN A 3 6.27 -48.33 4.12
CA ASN A 3 5.28 -47.25 4.16
C ASN A 3 4.99 -46.80 2.73
N GLU A 4 4.09 -47.52 2.06
CA GLU A 4 3.60 -47.13 0.75
C GLU A 4 2.74 -45.87 0.89
N LEU A 5 3.11 -44.80 0.17
CA LEU A 5 2.32 -43.57 0.12
C LEU A 5 0.88 -43.87 -0.30
N THR A 6 -0.08 -43.33 0.42
CA THR A 6 -1.50 -43.46 0.06
C THR A 6 -1.79 -42.78 -1.29
N LYS A 7 -2.83 -43.24 -2.00
CA LYS A 7 -3.22 -42.69 -3.31
C LYS A 7 -3.44 -41.16 -3.29
N LYS A 8 -3.87 -40.60 -2.15
CA LYS A 8 -4.02 -39.14 -1.96
C LYS A 8 -2.66 -38.44 -1.94
N GLU A 9 -1.71 -38.95 -1.17
CA GLU A 9 -0.36 -38.41 -1.08
C GLU A 9 0.38 -38.54 -2.41
N GLN A 10 0.23 -39.66 -3.12
CA GLN A 10 0.78 -39.83 -4.47
C GLN A 10 0.22 -38.81 -5.47
N ARG A 11 -1.09 -38.49 -5.41
CA ARG A 11 -1.69 -37.44 -6.23
C ARG A 11 -1.12 -36.06 -5.89
N LEU A 12 -0.88 -35.80 -4.61
CA LEU A 12 -0.29 -34.56 -4.12
C LEU A 12 1.15 -34.43 -4.64
N MET A 13 1.96 -35.48 -4.49
CA MET A 13 3.33 -35.54 -5.00
C MET A 13 3.41 -35.27 -6.52
N ARG A 14 2.53 -35.87 -7.35
CA ARG A 14 2.50 -35.62 -8.81
C ARG A 14 2.19 -34.17 -9.20
N ARG A 15 1.57 -33.38 -8.29
CA ARG A 15 1.33 -31.94 -8.53
C ARG A 15 2.59 -31.11 -8.38
N TRP A 16 3.45 -31.47 -7.44
CA TRP A 16 4.66 -30.69 -7.09
C TRP A 16 5.92 -31.21 -7.78
N PHE A 17 5.94 -32.49 -8.14
CA PHE A 17 7.10 -33.17 -8.66
C PHE A 17 6.85 -33.73 -10.06
N ARG A 18 7.84 -33.57 -10.94
CA ARG A 18 7.91 -34.25 -12.24
C ARG A 18 9.03 -35.28 -12.17
N LYS A 19 8.77 -36.51 -12.59
CA LYS A 19 9.82 -37.52 -12.74
C LYS A 19 10.52 -37.26 -14.07
N THR A 20 11.82 -37.02 -14.03
CA THR A 20 12.61 -36.65 -15.22
C THR A 20 13.62 -37.75 -15.60
N GLY A 21 13.92 -38.68 -14.68
CA GLY A 21 14.72 -39.88 -14.93
C GLY A 21 14.40 -41.03 -13.96
N GLU A 22 15.17 -42.13 -14.01
CA GLU A 22 14.92 -43.33 -13.19
C GLU A 22 14.93 -43.05 -11.68
N ASN A 23 15.90 -42.24 -11.23
CA ASN A 23 16.11 -41.83 -9.84
C ASN A 23 16.08 -40.30 -9.61
N THR A 24 15.73 -39.50 -10.62
CA THR A 24 15.71 -38.03 -10.53
C THR A 24 14.28 -37.48 -10.56
N ILE A 25 13.97 -36.70 -9.53
CA ILE A 25 12.69 -36.01 -9.37
C ILE A 25 12.98 -34.51 -9.39
N GLU A 26 12.41 -33.79 -10.34
CA GLU A 26 12.48 -32.34 -10.38
C GLU A 26 11.27 -31.74 -9.68
N LEU A 27 11.52 -30.72 -8.87
CA LEU A 27 10.47 -29.86 -8.38
C LEU A 27 9.93 -29.09 -9.59
N LYS A 28 8.63 -29.19 -9.87
CA LYS A 28 8.01 -28.35 -10.90
C LYS A 28 8.23 -26.91 -10.47
N GLU A 29 9.09 -26.22 -11.22
CA GLU A 29 9.43 -24.83 -10.94
C GLU A 29 8.11 -24.04 -10.93
N LYS A 30 7.73 -23.61 -9.73
CA LYS A 30 6.50 -22.86 -9.54
C LYS A 30 6.83 -21.47 -10.06
N ARG A 31 6.62 -21.23 -11.36
CA ARG A 31 6.92 -19.98 -12.07
C ARG A 31 6.43 -18.73 -11.31
N TRP A 32 5.38 -18.89 -10.53
CA TRP A 32 4.80 -17.89 -9.62
C TRP A 32 5.59 -17.59 -8.35
N ALA A 33 6.46 -18.48 -7.88
CA ALA A 33 7.28 -18.28 -6.69
C ALA A 33 8.33 -17.18 -6.91
N ALA A 34 9.01 -17.18 -8.06
CA ALA A 34 9.95 -16.12 -8.41
C ALA A 34 9.25 -14.75 -8.52
N VAL A 35 8.08 -14.71 -9.17
CA VAL A 35 7.25 -13.50 -9.25
C VAL A 35 6.84 -12.99 -7.87
N LYS A 36 6.42 -13.89 -6.97
CA LYS A 36 6.10 -13.53 -5.58
C LYS A 36 7.29 -12.93 -4.84
N ILE A 37 8.49 -13.50 -4.98
CA ILE A 37 9.71 -12.97 -4.34
C ILE A 37 10.00 -11.55 -4.84
N VAL A 38 9.94 -11.32 -6.16
CA VAL A 38 10.16 -9.99 -6.74
C VAL A 38 9.14 -8.98 -6.23
N LEU A 39 7.85 -9.36 -6.17
CA LEU A 39 6.80 -8.49 -5.63
C LEU A 39 7.02 -8.15 -4.15
N VAL A 40 7.48 -9.10 -3.34
CA VAL A 40 7.84 -8.87 -1.93
C VAL A 40 8.95 -7.84 -1.82
N ILE A 41 10.00 -7.95 -2.65
CA ILE A 41 11.10 -6.96 -2.67
C ILE A 41 10.56 -5.57 -3.03
N PHE A 42 9.72 -5.45 -4.06
CA PHE A 42 9.10 -4.18 -4.43
C PHE A 42 8.22 -3.61 -3.31
N ALA A 43 7.46 -4.45 -2.60
CA ALA A 43 6.65 -4.04 -1.47
C ALA A 43 7.53 -3.48 -0.33
N ILE A 44 8.61 -4.16 0.03
CA ILE A 44 9.57 -3.71 1.06
C ILE A 44 10.19 -2.37 0.67
N VAL A 45 10.67 -2.24 -0.57
CA VAL A 45 11.23 -0.97 -1.08
C VAL A 45 10.19 0.14 -1.02
N SER A 46 8.95 -0.13 -1.43
CA SER A 46 7.87 0.85 -1.36
C SER A 46 7.57 1.27 0.07
N ILE A 47 7.50 0.32 1.02
CA ILE A 47 7.31 0.61 2.45
C ILE A 47 8.42 1.50 2.98
N TYR A 48 9.68 1.19 2.65
CA TYR A 48 10.83 1.97 3.06
C TYR A 48 10.70 3.43 2.62
N TYR A 49 10.43 3.68 1.33
CA TYR A 49 10.29 5.05 0.86
C TYR A 49 9.06 5.75 1.46
N ASN A 50 7.89 5.10 1.51
CA ASN A 50 6.66 5.77 1.94
C ASN A 50 6.60 6.06 3.44
N PHE A 51 7.26 5.25 4.29
CA PHE A 51 7.08 5.31 5.74
C PHE A 51 8.37 5.47 6.55
N ILE A 52 9.54 5.24 5.96
CA ILE A 52 10.83 5.29 6.66
C ILE A 52 11.69 6.46 6.16
N ASP A 53 11.82 6.64 4.83
CA ASP A 53 12.64 7.74 4.29
C ASP A 53 11.98 9.09 4.61
N PRO A 54 12.64 9.97 5.38
CA PRO A 54 12.06 11.24 5.83
C PRO A 54 11.70 12.17 4.66
N ARG A 55 12.34 12.01 3.49
CA ARG A 55 12.06 12.83 2.30
C ARG A 55 10.65 12.62 1.76
N TYR A 56 10.11 11.42 1.90
CA TYR A 56 8.81 11.04 1.35
C TYR A 56 7.75 10.83 2.44
N THR A 57 8.16 10.44 3.65
CA THR A 57 7.25 10.12 4.76
C THR A 57 6.24 11.23 5.06
N ASN A 58 6.64 12.50 5.00
CA ASN A 58 5.72 13.61 5.24
C ASN A 58 4.67 13.74 4.14
N MET A 59 5.09 13.65 2.88
CA MET A 59 4.19 13.69 1.72
C MET A 59 3.20 12.52 1.75
N THR A 60 3.71 11.30 1.97
CA THR A 60 2.87 10.09 2.07
C THR A 60 1.85 10.23 3.20
N LYS A 61 2.26 10.71 4.38
CA LYS A 61 1.33 10.98 5.49
C LYS A 61 0.26 11.98 5.06
N THR A 62 0.63 13.11 4.48
CA THR A 62 -0.32 14.14 4.03
C THR A 62 -1.35 13.56 3.07
N HIS A 63 -0.92 12.79 2.06
CA HIS A 63 -1.82 12.15 1.09
C HIS A 63 -2.78 11.15 1.76
N ILE A 64 -2.27 10.34 2.71
CA ILE A 64 -3.11 9.39 3.46
C ILE A 64 -4.13 10.13 4.34
N TYR A 65 -3.71 11.18 5.05
CA TYR A 65 -4.62 12.00 5.86
C TYR A 65 -5.67 12.68 4.99
N ALA A 66 -5.29 13.28 3.86
CA ALA A 66 -6.23 13.89 2.94
C ALA A 66 -7.28 12.88 2.44
N ALA A 67 -6.87 11.65 2.13
CA ALA A 67 -7.75 10.63 1.59
C ALA A 67 -8.72 10.03 2.62
N PHE A 68 -8.25 9.70 3.82
CA PHE A 68 -9.03 8.93 4.81
C PHE A 68 -9.49 9.73 6.02
N LEU A 69 -8.90 10.90 6.26
CA LEU A 69 -9.23 11.81 7.36
C LEU A 69 -9.29 13.27 6.85
N PRO A 70 -10.15 13.56 5.84
CA PRO A 70 -10.14 14.84 5.13
C PRO A 70 -10.41 16.04 6.04
N GLU A 71 -11.26 15.89 7.06
CA GLU A 71 -11.56 16.94 8.04
C GLU A 71 -10.32 17.28 8.90
N VAL A 72 -9.66 16.26 9.45
CA VAL A 72 -8.45 16.46 10.26
C VAL A 72 -7.32 17.08 9.44
N TRP A 73 -7.20 16.68 8.19
CA TRP A 73 -6.23 17.25 7.26
C TRP A 73 -6.55 18.72 6.95
N SER A 74 -7.81 19.06 6.65
CA SER A 74 -8.21 20.42 6.29
C SER A 74 -8.05 21.39 7.46
N GLU A 75 -8.35 20.96 8.68
CA GLU A 75 -8.09 21.74 9.89
C GLU A 75 -6.60 22.00 10.12
N ARG A 76 -5.76 20.99 9.90
CA ARG A 76 -4.30 21.12 10.02
C ARG A 76 -3.70 22.04 8.95
N GLU A 77 -4.23 22.01 7.74
CA GLU A 77 -3.81 22.93 6.68
C GLU A 77 -4.27 24.36 7.01
N TYR A 78 -5.52 24.51 7.44
CA TYR A 78 -6.07 25.80 7.86
C TYR A 78 -5.30 26.41 9.03
N SER A 79 -4.90 25.62 10.03
CA SER A 79 -4.14 26.12 11.19
C SER A 79 -2.79 26.76 10.82
N LYS A 80 -2.24 26.44 9.64
CA LYS A 80 -0.98 27.07 9.14
C LYS A 80 -1.20 28.48 8.60
N VAL A 81 -2.44 28.80 8.21
CA VAL A 81 -2.81 30.06 7.57
C VAL A 81 -3.81 30.86 8.38
N ALA A 82 -4.32 30.32 9.49
CA ALA A 82 -5.25 31.00 10.39
C ALA A 82 -4.66 32.32 10.92
N SER A 83 -5.50 33.34 11.01
CA SER A 83 -5.12 34.63 11.58
C SER A 83 -4.91 34.52 13.10
N ILE A 84 -3.89 35.23 13.60
CA ILE A 84 -3.58 35.32 15.03
C ILE A 84 -4.69 36.08 15.78
N SER A 85 -5.31 37.08 15.13
CA SER A 85 -6.31 37.95 15.76
C SER A 85 -7.73 37.36 15.72
N ASN A 86 -8.04 36.53 14.73
CA ASN A 86 -9.34 35.89 14.60
C ASN A 86 -9.19 34.47 14.00
N PRO A 87 -9.44 33.41 14.78
CA PRO A 87 -9.21 32.03 14.35
C PRO A 87 -10.21 31.52 13.31
N ASN A 88 -11.25 32.28 12.97
CA ASN A 88 -12.24 31.91 11.95
C ASN A 88 -11.92 32.50 10.56
N VAL A 89 -10.84 33.28 10.44
CA VAL A 89 -10.37 33.83 9.17
C VAL A 89 -8.90 33.51 8.91
N THR A 90 -8.51 33.40 7.65
CA THR A 90 -7.12 33.28 7.26
C THR A 90 -6.38 34.60 7.52
N ARG A 91 -5.04 34.56 7.50
CA ARG A 91 -4.17 35.75 7.55
C ARG A 91 -4.41 36.74 6.41
N TRP A 92 -5.16 36.35 5.39
CA TRP A 92 -5.56 37.17 4.25
C TRP A 92 -7.01 37.68 4.34
N GLY A 93 -7.73 37.36 5.42
CA GLY A 93 -9.10 37.80 5.66
C GLY A 93 -10.18 36.90 5.07
N GLU A 94 -9.83 35.73 4.54
CA GLU A 94 -10.82 34.79 4.00
C GLU A 94 -11.48 33.96 5.10
N PRO A 95 -12.79 33.66 5.01
CA PRO A 95 -13.46 32.79 5.98
C PRO A 95 -12.88 31.37 5.95
N LYS A 96 -12.83 30.70 7.12
CA LYS A 96 -12.40 29.29 7.26
C LYS A 96 -13.09 28.37 6.25
N GLU A 97 -14.40 28.48 6.14
CA GLU A 97 -15.22 27.60 5.30
C GLU A 97 -14.88 27.75 3.81
N VAL A 98 -14.67 28.99 3.35
CA VAL A 98 -14.29 29.28 1.96
C VAL A 98 -12.92 28.69 1.64
N TYR A 99 -11.95 28.89 2.54
CA TYR A 99 -10.60 28.32 2.38
C TYR A 99 -10.63 26.80 2.31
N ILE A 100 -11.38 26.13 3.19
CA ILE A 100 -11.48 24.67 3.21
C ILE A 100 -12.11 24.15 1.93
N LEU A 101 -13.15 24.81 1.43
CA LEU A 101 -13.86 24.39 0.22
C LEU A 101 -12.96 24.52 -1.02
N GLU A 102 -12.25 25.64 -1.16
CA GLU A 102 -11.30 25.85 -2.25
C GLU A 102 -10.09 24.90 -2.17
N ALA A 103 -9.57 24.66 -0.96
CA ALA A 103 -8.49 23.70 -0.74
C ALA A 103 -8.92 22.28 -1.09
N ASP A 104 -10.16 21.89 -0.76
CA ASP A 104 -10.71 20.57 -1.10
C ASP A 104 -10.83 20.38 -2.61
N GLU A 105 -11.25 21.41 -3.35
CA GLU A 105 -11.37 21.38 -4.80
C GLU A 105 -10.02 21.32 -5.51
N THR A 106 -9.08 22.17 -5.11
CA THR A 106 -7.76 22.29 -5.74
C THR A 106 -6.82 21.14 -5.42
N ARG A 107 -7.01 20.46 -4.28
CA ARG A 107 -6.13 19.39 -3.80
C ARG A 107 -6.74 17.99 -3.90
N LYS A 108 -7.71 17.79 -4.80
CA LYS A 108 -8.26 16.45 -5.13
C LYS A 108 -7.16 15.42 -5.46
N GLU A 109 -6.07 15.87 -6.08
CA GLU A 109 -4.95 15.01 -6.43
C GLU A 109 -4.29 14.36 -5.21
N GLU A 110 -4.12 15.10 -4.10
CA GLU A 110 -3.52 14.58 -2.86
C GLU A 110 -4.33 13.40 -2.30
N ARG A 111 -5.66 13.47 -2.40
CA ARG A 111 -6.57 12.38 -2.00
C ARG A 111 -6.39 11.14 -2.87
N TRP A 112 -6.31 11.34 -4.19
CA TRP A 112 -6.06 10.24 -5.12
C TRP A 112 -4.73 9.55 -4.86
N TRP A 113 -3.67 10.30 -4.59
CA TRP A 113 -2.38 9.74 -4.21
C TRP A 113 -2.46 8.94 -2.91
N GLY A 114 -3.27 9.37 -1.94
CA GLY A 114 -3.54 8.62 -0.71
C GLY A 114 -4.21 7.27 -0.98
N TYR A 115 -5.29 7.26 -1.79
CA TYR A 115 -5.99 6.02 -2.16
C TYR A 115 -5.09 5.04 -2.92
N ILE A 116 -4.31 5.53 -3.89
CA ILE A 116 -3.36 4.68 -4.65
C ILE A 116 -2.29 4.11 -3.71
N THR A 117 -1.79 4.94 -2.79
CA THR A 117 -0.73 4.54 -1.84
C THR A 117 -1.21 3.45 -0.90
N VAL A 118 -2.42 3.54 -0.36
CA VAL A 118 -2.96 2.47 0.51
C VAL A 118 -3.43 1.28 -0.31
N GLY A 119 -4.11 1.51 -1.44
CA GLY A 119 -4.67 0.49 -2.31
C GLY A 119 -3.64 -0.50 -2.84
N LYS A 120 -2.44 -0.04 -3.23
CA LYS A 120 -1.37 -0.95 -3.70
C LYS A 120 -0.94 -1.97 -2.62
N TYR A 121 -0.96 -1.59 -1.35
CA TYR A 121 -0.61 -2.51 -0.25
C TYR A 121 -1.72 -3.50 0.04
N ILE A 122 -2.99 -3.06 -0.02
CA ILE A 122 -4.14 -3.96 0.10
C ILE A 122 -4.12 -5.00 -1.04
N LEU A 123 -3.91 -4.57 -2.28
CA LEU A 123 -3.78 -5.46 -3.43
C LEU A 123 -2.63 -6.46 -3.27
N PHE A 124 -1.48 -5.99 -2.76
CA PHE A 124 -0.34 -6.85 -2.45
C PHE A 124 -0.70 -7.92 -1.40
N LEU A 125 -1.39 -7.54 -0.32
CA LEU A 125 -1.84 -8.50 0.71
C LEU A 125 -2.82 -9.53 0.16
N ILE A 126 -3.80 -9.11 -0.64
CA ILE A 126 -4.77 -10.01 -1.29
C ILE A 126 -4.04 -11.01 -2.22
N TYR A 127 -3.03 -10.56 -2.94
CA TYR A 127 -2.24 -11.42 -3.83
C TYR A 127 -1.33 -12.42 -3.08
N CYS A 128 -0.89 -12.05 -1.87
CA CYS A 128 -0.04 -12.90 -1.05
C CYS A 128 -0.81 -13.99 -0.30
N LEU A 129 -2.07 -13.74 0.08
CA LEU A 129 -3.04 -14.71 0.60
C LEU A 129 -3.32 -15.85 -0.39
#